data_AF-A0ABC8KUL4-F1
#
_entry.id   AF-A0ABC8KUL4-F1
#
_cell.length_a   1.000
_cell.length_b   1.000
_cell.length_c   1.000
_cell.angle_alpha   90.00
_cell.angle_beta   90.00
_cell.angle_gamma   90.00
#
_symmetry.space_group_name_H-M   'P 1'
#
loop_
_entity.id
_entity.type
_entity.pdbx_description
1 polymer ?
#
loop_
_entity_poly.entity_id
_entity_poly.type
_entity_poly.pdbx_seq_one_letter_code
_entity_poly.pdbx_strand_id
1 'polypeptide(L)'
;MMNAVVTVPAYFNDSQRQATKDAGVIAGLNVMRIINEPTAAAIAYGLDKKATSVGEKNVLIFDLGGGTFDVSLLTIEEGIFEVKATAGDTHLGGEDFDNRMVNHFVQEFKRKSKKDISGNPRALRRLRTACERAKRTLSSTAQTNIEIDSLFEGIDFYSSLTRARFEELNMDLFRNCMEPVEKCLRDAKMDKSRVHDVVLVGGSTRIPKVQQLLQDFFNGKELCKSINPDEAVAYGAAVQGAILSGQGNEKKMVQEAEKYKSEDEEHKKKVEAKNALENYAYNMRNTIRDDKVSEKLSAADKKKIEDSVEEAIQWLDGNQLAEVEEFEDKMKELESVCNPIIAKMYQGTGGAADDGAPPASGGAGPKVEEVD
;
A
#
# COMPACT_ATOMS: atom_id res chain seq x y z
N MET A 1 -10.14 -26.24 -21.36
CA MET A 1 -9.90 -25.90 -19.94
C MET A 1 -8.78 -24.87 -19.94
N MET A 2 -8.95 -23.71 -19.29
CA MET A 2 -7.90 -22.68 -19.26
C MET A 2 -6.74 -23.16 -18.37
N ASN A 3 -5.52 -22.92 -18.80
CA ASN A 3 -4.32 -23.31 -18.06
C ASN A 3 -3.97 -22.24 -17.03
N ALA A 4 -3.55 -22.66 -15.83
CA ALA A 4 -3.13 -21.75 -14.78
C ALA A 4 -1.88 -22.25 -14.05
N VAL A 5 -1.07 -21.30 -13.58
CA VAL A 5 -0.09 -21.51 -12.51
C VAL A 5 -0.62 -20.78 -11.29
N VAL A 6 -0.68 -21.46 -10.16
CA VAL A 6 -1.24 -20.91 -8.92
C VAL A 6 -0.14 -20.83 -7.88
N THR A 7 -0.04 -19.68 -7.20
CA THR A 7 0.94 -19.47 -6.14
C THR A 7 0.43 -19.99 -4.80
N VAL A 8 1.35 -20.38 -3.93
CA VAL A 8 1.08 -20.74 -2.54
C VAL A 8 2.22 -20.26 -1.63
N PRO A 9 1.96 -20.01 -0.33
CA PRO A 9 3.02 -19.77 0.63
C PRO A 9 4.04 -20.91 0.66
N ALA A 10 5.30 -20.59 0.92
CA ALA A 10 6.38 -21.57 0.81
C ALA A 10 6.25 -22.73 1.81
N TYR A 11 5.68 -22.48 2.99
CA TYR A 11 5.47 -23.46 4.05
C TYR A 11 4.22 -24.35 3.86
N PHE A 12 3.44 -24.17 2.79
CA PHE A 12 2.31 -25.07 2.52
C PHE A 12 2.78 -26.53 2.41
N ASN A 13 2.15 -27.40 3.19
CA ASN A 13 2.39 -28.85 3.12
C ASN A 13 1.69 -29.47 1.90
N ASP A 14 1.98 -30.73 1.61
CA ASP A 14 1.44 -31.44 0.44
C ASP A 14 -0.09 -31.46 0.40
N SER A 15 -0.74 -31.61 1.55
CA SER A 15 -2.21 -31.61 1.64
C SER A 15 -2.79 -30.24 1.29
N GLN A 16 -2.18 -29.15 1.76
CA GLN A 16 -2.63 -27.79 1.45
C GLN A 16 -2.40 -27.46 -0.03
N ARG A 17 -1.25 -27.88 -0.60
CA ARG A 17 -0.96 -27.73 -2.04
C ARG A 17 -1.96 -28.47 -2.90
N GLN A 18 -2.30 -29.70 -2.51
CA GLN A 18 -3.31 -30.50 -3.21
C GLN A 18 -4.68 -29.85 -3.11
N ALA A 19 -5.08 -29.36 -1.94
CA ALA A 19 -6.35 -28.64 -1.76
C ALA A 19 -6.43 -27.37 -2.64
N THR A 20 -5.35 -26.59 -2.74
CA THR A 20 -5.30 -25.42 -3.66
C THR A 20 -5.43 -25.85 -5.12
N LYS A 21 -4.78 -26.95 -5.51
CA LYS A 21 -4.88 -27.51 -6.87
C LYS A 21 -6.31 -27.96 -7.17
N ASP A 22 -6.95 -28.67 -6.24
CA ASP A 22 -8.32 -29.15 -6.36
C ASP A 22 -9.31 -27.97 -6.45
N ALA A 23 -9.09 -26.91 -5.68
CA ALA A 23 -9.87 -25.67 -5.79
C ALA A 23 -9.80 -25.06 -7.20
N GLY A 24 -8.62 -25.06 -7.82
CA GLY A 24 -8.46 -24.63 -9.22
C GLY A 24 -9.23 -25.53 -10.20
N VAL A 25 -9.23 -26.85 -9.99
CA VAL A 25 -10.01 -27.79 -10.81
C VAL A 25 -11.51 -27.56 -10.65
N ILE A 26 -11.99 -27.34 -9.42
CA ILE A 26 -13.39 -26.98 -9.12
C ILE A 26 -13.77 -25.68 -9.83
N ALA A 27 -12.85 -24.72 -9.91
CA ALA A 27 -13.03 -23.47 -10.66
C ALA A 27 -12.92 -23.62 -12.19
N GLY A 28 -12.75 -24.84 -12.72
CA GLY A 28 -12.66 -25.10 -14.16
C GLY A 28 -11.28 -24.81 -14.78
N LEU A 29 -10.22 -24.70 -13.96
CA LEU A 29 -8.85 -24.46 -14.39
C LEU A 29 -8.05 -25.77 -14.45
N ASN A 30 -7.21 -25.88 -15.48
CA ASN A 30 -6.13 -26.87 -15.50
C ASN A 30 -4.90 -26.27 -14.81
N VAL A 31 -4.74 -26.59 -13.52
CA VAL A 31 -3.60 -26.13 -12.71
C VAL A 31 -2.33 -26.88 -13.14
N MET A 32 -1.56 -26.27 -14.04
CA MET A 32 -0.34 -26.84 -14.62
C MET A 32 0.78 -26.97 -13.58
N ARG A 33 0.86 -26.01 -12.65
CA ARG A 33 1.88 -25.98 -11.60
C ARG A 33 1.39 -25.19 -10.39
N ILE A 34 1.73 -25.69 -9.20
CA ILE A 34 1.72 -24.92 -7.96
C ILE A 34 3.14 -24.39 -7.76
N ILE A 35 3.31 -23.08 -7.58
CA ILE A 35 4.61 -22.43 -7.35
C ILE A 35 4.62 -21.73 -6.00
N ASN A 36 5.78 -21.70 -5.35
CA ASN A 36 5.93 -20.93 -4.12
C ASN A 36 5.96 -19.44 -4.42
N GLU A 37 5.26 -18.64 -3.64
CA GLU A 37 5.24 -17.18 -3.72
C GLU A 37 6.65 -16.56 -3.77
N PRO A 38 7.61 -16.91 -2.88
CA PRO A 38 8.96 -16.33 -2.95
C PRO A 38 9.72 -16.76 -4.21
N THR A 39 9.47 -17.95 -4.75
CA THR A 39 10.07 -18.39 -6.03
C THR A 39 9.49 -17.60 -7.19
N ALA A 40 8.17 -17.37 -7.20
CA ALA A 40 7.52 -16.55 -8.21
C ALA A 40 8.06 -15.09 -8.17
N ALA A 41 8.15 -14.48 -6.98
CA ALA A 41 8.73 -13.16 -6.83
C ALA A 41 10.20 -13.10 -7.30
N ALA A 42 11.00 -14.13 -7.01
CA ALA A 42 12.37 -14.21 -7.50
C ALA A 42 12.46 -14.31 -9.03
N ILE A 43 11.54 -15.04 -9.67
CA ILE A 43 11.44 -15.08 -11.15
C ILE A 43 11.13 -13.69 -11.70
N ALA A 44 10.21 -12.94 -11.09
CA ALA A 44 9.89 -11.58 -11.49
C ALA A 44 11.11 -10.64 -11.36
N TYR A 45 11.85 -10.72 -10.25
CA TYR A 45 13.10 -9.98 -10.07
C TYR A 45 14.18 -10.38 -11.10
N GLY A 46 14.36 -11.68 -11.33
CA GLY A 46 15.44 -12.22 -12.15
C GLY A 46 15.30 -11.87 -13.63
N LEU A 47 14.06 -11.80 -14.13
CA LEU A 47 13.78 -11.39 -15.52
C LEU A 47 14.19 -9.95 -15.80
N ASP A 48 13.85 -9.02 -14.91
CA ASP A 48 14.18 -7.60 -15.05
C ASP A 48 15.71 -7.36 -15.03
N LYS A 49 16.44 -8.25 -14.34
CA LYS A 49 17.91 -8.15 -14.13
C LYS A 49 18.75 -8.99 -15.11
N LYS A 50 18.13 -9.81 -15.98
CA LYS A 50 18.82 -10.67 -16.96
C LYS A 50 19.69 -9.90 -17.96
N ALA A 51 19.41 -8.62 -18.19
CA ALA A 51 20.18 -7.80 -19.13
C ALA A 51 21.54 -7.31 -18.58
N THR A 52 21.77 -7.36 -17.26
CA THR A 52 22.90 -6.64 -16.63
C THR A 52 23.70 -7.44 -15.59
N SER A 53 23.32 -8.68 -15.29
CA SER A 53 23.91 -9.46 -14.19
C SER A 53 24.88 -10.51 -14.71
N VAL A 54 26.19 -10.35 -14.44
CA VAL A 54 27.20 -11.39 -14.66
C VAL A 54 27.49 -12.09 -13.32
N GLY A 55 27.36 -13.41 -13.28
CA GLY A 55 27.69 -14.26 -12.13
C GLY A 55 26.55 -14.55 -11.16
N GLU A 56 26.87 -15.34 -10.14
CA GLU A 56 25.99 -15.77 -9.05
C GLU A 56 25.50 -14.58 -8.22
N LYS A 57 24.18 -14.50 -7.96
CA LYS A 57 23.58 -13.50 -7.08
C LYS A 57 22.74 -14.14 -5.99
N ASN A 58 23.03 -13.79 -4.74
CA ASN A 58 22.18 -14.13 -3.61
C ASN A 58 21.15 -13.03 -3.35
N VAL A 59 19.87 -13.39 -3.36
CA VAL A 59 18.75 -12.47 -3.22
C VAL A 59 17.87 -12.93 -2.07
N LEU A 60 17.55 -12.01 -1.17
CA LEU A 60 16.59 -12.27 -0.09
C LEU A 60 15.24 -11.67 -0.46
N ILE A 61 14.21 -12.51 -0.55
CA ILE A 61 12.83 -12.09 -0.69
C ILE A 61 12.26 -11.89 0.71
N PHE A 62 11.76 -10.69 0.98
CA PHE A 62 11.06 -10.31 2.20
C PHE A 62 9.60 -10.05 1.83
N ASP A 63 8.73 -11.02 2.11
CA ASP A 63 7.32 -11.00 1.74
C ASP A 63 6.44 -10.79 2.98
N LEU A 64 5.91 -9.57 3.16
CA LEU A 64 5.04 -9.22 4.27
C LEU A 64 3.66 -8.86 3.73
N GLY A 65 2.74 -9.83 3.82
CA GLY A 65 1.40 -9.74 3.27
C GLY A 65 0.35 -9.22 4.27
N GLY A 66 -0.90 -9.64 4.02
CA GLY A 66 -2.05 -9.31 4.86
C GLY A 66 -2.12 -10.13 6.16
N GLY A 67 -1.87 -11.43 6.09
CA GLY A 67 -1.93 -12.33 7.27
C GLY A 67 -0.67 -13.15 7.51
N THR A 68 0.30 -13.10 6.61
CA THR A 68 1.48 -13.98 6.62
C THR A 68 2.73 -13.18 6.31
N PHE A 69 3.85 -13.68 6.84
CA PHE A 69 5.17 -13.16 6.64
C PHE A 69 6.12 -14.29 6.23
N ASP A 70 6.79 -14.14 5.09
CA ASP A 70 7.71 -15.11 4.53
C ASP A 70 9.05 -14.45 4.18
N VAL A 71 10.14 -15.18 4.44
CA VAL A 71 11.49 -14.81 4.04
C VAL A 71 12.11 -15.99 3.32
N SER A 72 12.64 -15.75 2.14
CA SER A 72 13.41 -16.77 1.40
C SER A 72 14.71 -16.20 0.87
N LEU A 73 15.79 -16.96 1.06
CA LEU A 73 17.08 -16.65 0.48
C LEU A 73 17.30 -17.55 -0.73
N LEU A 74 17.55 -16.95 -1.88
CA LEU A 74 17.77 -17.65 -3.14
C LEU A 74 19.12 -17.28 -3.72
N THR A 75 19.69 -18.24 -4.44
CA THR A 75 20.81 -18.01 -5.34
C THR A 75 20.29 -18.05 -6.78
N ILE A 76 20.67 -17.06 -7.57
CA ILE A 76 20.29 -16.91 -8.98
C ILE A 76 21.56 -16.92 -9.82
N GLU A 77 21.65 -17.89 -10.74
CA GLU A 77 22.79 -18.05 -11.65
C GLU A 77 22.28 -18.57 -13.00
N GLU A 78 22.59 -17.88 -14.10
CA GLU A 78 22.21 -18.27 -15.47
C GLU A 78 20.72 -18.63 -15.67
N GLY A 79 19.82 -17.97 -14.92
CA GLY A 79 18.37 -18.24 -14.97
C GLY A 79 17.92 -19.45 -14.15
N ILE A 80 18.83 -20.08 -13.40
CA ILE A 80 18.53 -21.07 -12.38
C ILE A 80 18.26 -20.34 -11.06
N PHE A 81 17.15 -20.69 -10.41
CA PHE A 81 16.73 -20.13 -9.13
C PHE A 81 16.76 -21.24 -8.08
N GLU A 82 17.73 -21.18 -7.16
CA GLU A 82 17.90 -22.17 -6.10
C GLU A 82 17.53 -21.56 -4.74
N VAL A 83 16.50 -22.11 -4.08
CA VAL A 83 16.14 -21.70 -2.72
C VAL A 83 17.12 -22.33 -1.74
N LYS A 84 17.85 -21.49 -0.98
CA LYS A 84 18.83 -21.93 0.03
C LYS A 84 18.18 -22.15 1.39
N ALA A 85 17.25 -21.28 1.76
CA ALA A 85 16.45 -21.44 2.97
C ALA A 85 15.17 -20.61 2.89
N THR A 86 14.19 -21.00 3.70
CA THR A 86 12.95 -20.27 3.93
C THR A 86 12.61 -20.27 5.41
N ALA A 87 12.11 -19.13 5.90
CA ALA A 87 11.55 -18.96 7.23
C ALA A 87 10.33 -18.03 7.13
N GLY A 88 9.51 -17.96 8.18
CA GLY A 88 8.34 -17.10 8.17
C GLY A 88 7.50 -17.21 9.43
N ASP A 89 6.43 -16.42 9.48
CA ASP A 89 5.38 -16.47 10.47
C ASP A 89 4.02 -16.47 9.77
N THR A 90 3.22 -17.49 10.06
CA THR A 90 1.91 -17.71 9.42
C THR A 90 0.78 -16.90 10.05
N HIS A 91 1.08 -16.15 11.12
CA HIS A 91 0.13 -15.32 11.87
C HIS A 91 0.70 -13.92 12.13
N LEU A 92 1.42 -13.38 11.15
CA LEU A 92 1.99 -12.04 11.22
C LEU A 92 1.82 -11.34 9.88
N GLY A 93 1.03 -10.27 9.85
CA GLY A 93 0.85 -9.46 8.66
C GLY A 93 0.11 -8.14 8.91
N GLY A 94 -0.35 -7.55 7.82
CA GLY A 94 -1.10 -6.29 7.82
C GLY A 94 -2.33 -6.27 8.73
N GLU A 95 -3.04 -7.40 8.87
CA GLU A 95 -4.23 -7.53 9.71
C GLU A 95 -3.91 -7.45 11.20
N ASP A 96 -2.74 -7.93 11.63
CA ASP A 96 -2.28 -7.81 13.02
C ASP A 96 -2.02 -6.36 13.37
N PHE A 97 -1.47 -5.59 12.43
CA PHE A 97 -1.27 -4.15 12.61
C PHE A 97 -2.60 -3.40 12.71
N ASP A 98 -3.58 -3.80 11.88
CA ASP A 98 -4.95 -3.26 11.96
C ASP A 98 -5.60 -3.62 13.30
N ASN A 99 -5.40 -4.84 13.80
CA ASN A 99 -5.91 -5.28 15.10
C ASN A 99 -5.36 -4.43 16.26
N ARG A 100 -4.06 -4.07 16.24
CA ARG A 100 -3.48 -3.16 17.25
C ARG A 100 -4.14 -1.78 17.22
N MET A 101 -4.40 -1.24 16.03
CA MET A 101 -5.10 0.03 15.86
C MET A 101 -6.55 -0.05 16.35
N VAL A 102 -7.29 -1.10 15.95
CA VAL A 102 -8.67 -1.34 16.40
C VAL A 102 -8.73 -1.41 17.92
N ASN A 103 -7.87 -2.20 18.56
CA ASN A 103 -7.83 -2.31 20.01
C ASN A 103 -7.56 -0.97 20.69
N HIS A 104 -6.62 -0.18 20.16
CA HIS A 104 -6.35 1.17 20.65
C HIS A 104 -7.60 2.07 20.60
N PHE A 105 -8.28 2.09 19.46
CA PHE A 105 -9.46 2.95 19.27
C PHE A 105 -10.73 2.44 19.96
N VAL A 106 -10.87 1.14 20.20
CA VAL A 106 -11.91 0.59 21.08
C VAL A 106 -11.75 1.15 22.49
N GLN A 107 -10.53 1.17 23.04
CA GLN A 107 -10.27 1.74 24.37
C GLN A 107 -10.47 3.25 24.38
N GLU A 108 -10.08 3.94 23.32
CA GLU A 108 -10.31 5.38 23.20
C GLU A 108 -11.80 5.74 23.12
N PHE A 109 -12.57 5.03 22.29
CA PHE A 109 -14.02 5.20 22.22
C PHE A 109 -14.64 4.98 23.60
N LYS A 110 -14.29 3.89 24.28
CA LYS A 110 -14.75 3.61 25.65
C LYS A 110 -14.41 4.72 26.64
N ARG A 111 -13.22 5.32 26.54
CA ARG A 111 -12.82 6.45 27.39
C ARG A 111 -13.65 7.71 27.11
N LYS A 112 -13.88 8.04 25.84
CA LYS A 112 -14.61 9.23 25.37
C LYS A 112 -16.13 9.14 25.58
N SER A 113 -16.74 8.02 25.20
CA SER A 113 -18.21 7.83 25.20
C SER A 113 -18.75 7.06 26.40
N LYS A 114 -17.86 6.45 27.22
CA LYS A 114 -18.22 5.51 28.30
C LYS A 114 -18.96 4.26 27.83
N LYS A 115 -18.92 3.95 26.52
CA LYS A 115 -19.56 2.78 25.91
C LYS A 115 -18.52 1.82 25.35
N ASP A 116 -18.74 0.52 25.55
CA ASP A 116 -17.83 -0.52 25.05
C ASP A 116 -18.37 -1.14 23.77
N ILE A 117 -17.60 -1.02 22.68
CA ILE A 117 -17.98 -1.55 21.36
C ILE A 117 -17.41 -2.94 21.07
N SER A 118 -16.61 -3.51 21.99
CA SER A 118 -15.96 -4.82 21.80
C SER A 118 -16.95 -5.97 21.57
N GLY A 119 -18.19 -5.83 22.06
CA GLY A 119 -19.27 -6.79 21.83
C GLY A 119 -20.10 -6.54 20.56
N ASN A 120 -19.80 -5.52 19.75
CA ASN A 120 -20.60 -5.15 18.58
C ASN A 120 -19.83 -5.42 17.26
N PRO A 121 -20.14 -6.53 16.55
CA PRO A 121 -19.44 -6.89 15.31
C PRO A 121 -19.54 -5.84 14.20
N ARG A 122 -20.66 -5.13 14.11
CA ARG A 122 -20.87 -4.09 13.09
C ARG A 122 -19.97 -2.88 13.36
N ALA A 123 -19.91 -2.40 14.60
CA ALA A 123 -19.03 -1.31 14.99
C ALA A 123 -17.55 -1.69 14.79
N LEU A 124 -17.16 -2.89 15.23
CA LEU A 124 -15.79 -3.37 15.06
C LEU A 124 -15.37 -3.50 13.59
N ARG A 125 -16.26 -3.99 12.72
CA ARG A 125 -15.97 -4.07 11.28
C ARG A 125 -15.76 -2.69 10.67
N ARG A 126 -16.62 -1.71 10.99
CA ARG A 126 -16.49 -0.33 10.50
C ARG A 126 -15.19 0.31 10.98
N LEU A 127 -14.85 0.13 12.26
CA LEU A 127 -13.60 0.63 12.83
C LEU A 127 -12.38 -0.02 12.18
N ARG A 128 -12.42 -1.33 11.92
CA ARG A 128 -11.35 -2.06 11.22
C ARG A 128 -11.10 -1.52 9.82
N THR A 129 -12.14 -1.34 9.02
CA THR A 129 -12.00 -0.76 7.67
C THR A 129 -11.38 0.63 7.72
N ALA A 130 -11.78 1.45 8.69
CA ALA A 130 -11.17 2.78 8.87
C ALA A 130 -9.71 2.70 9.33
N CYS A 131 -9.37 1.75 10.22
CA CYS A 131 -7.99 1.52 10.66
C CYS A 131 -7.08 1.06 9.51
N GLU A 132 -7.54 0.14 8.67
CA GLU A 132 -6.80 -0.33 7.50
C GLU A 132 -6.52 0.82 6.52
N ARG A 133 -7.53 1.65 6.22
CA ARG A 133 -7.35 2.85 5.40
C ARG A 133 -6.32 3.80 6.02
N ALA A 134 -6.45 4.07 7.33
CA ALA A 134 -5.50 4.91 8.05
C ALA A 134 -4.07 4.36 8.03
N LYS A 135 -3.87 3.05 8.24
CA LYS A 135 -2.58 2.37 8.12
C LYS A 135 -1.95 2.60 6.74
N ARG A 136 -2.71 2.40 5.66
CA ARG A 136 -2.23 2.61 4.29
C ARG A 136 -1.83 4.06 4.04
N THR A 137 -2.62 5.02 4.51
CA THR A 137 -2.29 6.45 4.44
C THR A 137 -1.01 6.80 5.20
N LEU A 138 -0.82 6.24 6.40
CA LEU A 138 0.36 6.48 7.24
C LEU A 138 1.67 5.96 6.62
N SER A 139 1.62 5.08 5.61
CA SER A 139 2.80 4.67 4.86
C SER A 139 3.40 5.80 4.02
N SER A 140 2.61 6.82 3.63
CA SER A 140 3.07 7.99 2.88
C SER A 140 2.96 9.30 3.65
N THR A 141 2.02 9.43 4.59
CA THR A 141 1.81 10.66 5.39
C THR A 141 2.20 10.48 6.87
N ALA A 142 2.50 11.59 7.54
CA ALA A 142 2.91 11.57 8.95
C ALA A 142 1.72 11.48 9.93
N GLN A 143 0.52 11.84 9.50
CA GLN A 143 -0.72 11.68 10.27
C GLN A 143 -1.92 11.41 9.36
N THR A 144 -3.00 10.92 9.96
CA THR A 144 -4.31 10.76 9.33
C THR A 144 -5.43 10.87 10.37
N ASN A 145 -6.66 11.03 9.91
CA ASN A 145 -7.86 11.02 10.76
C ASN A 145 -8.65 9.72 10.56
N ILE A 146 -9.36 9.34 11.62
CA ILE A 146 -10.33 8.25 11.63
C ILE A 146 -11.67 8.86 11.99
N GLU A 147 -12.58 8.83 11.03
CA GLU A 147 -13.88 9.48 11.09
C GLU A 147 -14.94 8.45 10.72
N ILE A 148 -15.88 8.19 11.62
CA ILE A 148 -16.94 7.19 11.43
C ILE A 148 -18.25 7.70 12.03
N ASP A 149 -19.19 8.07 11.17
CA ASP A 149 -20.51 8.53 11.59
C ASP A 149 -21.29 7.41 12.26
N SER A 150 -21.94 7.71 13.38
CA SER A 150 -22.79 6.80 14.14
C SER A 150 -22.13 5.43 14.35
N LEU A 151 -20.87 5.42 14.80
CA LEU A 151 -20.11 4.19 15.03
C LEU A 151 -20.87 3.23 15.96
N PHE A 152 -21.46 3.76 17.04
CA PHE A 152 -22.22 2.97 18.01
C PHE A 152 -23.30 3.81 18.70
N GLU A 153 -24.54 3.33 18.76
CA GLU A 153 -25.68 4.00 19.43
C GLU A 153 -25.89 5.47 19.00
N GLY A 154 -25.66 5.78 17.71
CA GLY A 154 -25.78 7.15 17.18
C GLY A 154 -24.61 8.08 17.55
N ILE A 155 -23.56 7.57 18.19
CA ILE A 155 -22.37 8.33 18.56
C ILE A 155 -21.35 8.23 17.42
N ASP A 156 -20.96 9.39 16.88
CA ASP A 156 -19.89 9.51 15.90
C ASP A 156 -18.52 9.26 16.55
N PHE A 157 -17.57 8.74 15.77
CA PHE A 157 -16.20 8.58 16.21
C PHE A 157 -15.25 9.44 15.39
N TYR A 158 -14.50 10.29 16.08
CA TYR A 158 -13.45 11.13 15.51
C TYR A 158 -12.17 10.98 16.32
N SER A 159 -11.06 10.69 15.63
CA SER A 159 -9.71 10.65 16.21
C SER A 159 -8.66 10.94 15.15
N SER A 160 -7.51 11.46 15.56
CA SER A 160 -6.31 11.52 14.73
C SER A 160 -5.32 10.42 15.14
N LEU A 161 -4.46 10.01 14.21
CA LEU A 161 -3.36 9.07 14.44
C LEU A 161 -2.12 9.55 13.71
N THR A 162 -0.99 9.58 14.41
CA THR A 162 0.31 9.87 13.81
C THR A 162 1.04 8.57 13.45
N ARG A 163 1.94 8.65 12.47
CA ARG A 163 2.82 7.52 12.09
C ARG A 163 3.65 7.06 13.28
N ALA A 164 4.19 7.98 14.07
CA ALA A 164 4.94 7.65 15.28
C ALA A 164 4.12 6.82 16.28
N ARG A 165 2.84 7.18 16.47
CA ARG A 165 1.95 6.41 17.36
C ARG A 165 1.60 5.05 16.78
N PHE A 166 1.35 4.96 15.46
CA PHE A 166 1.16 3.68 14.79
C PHE A 166 2.39 2.77 14.92
N GLU A 167 3.59 3.33 14.77
CA GLU A 167 4.85 2.60 14.95
C GLU A 167 5.03 2.12 16.39
N GLU A 168 4.71 2.95 17.37
CA GLU A 168 4.77 2.57 18.80
C GLU A 168 3.83 1.39 19.11
N LEU A 169 2.60 1.40 18.58
CA LEU A 169 1.61 0.34 18.79
C LEU A 169 2.02 -1.03 18.21
N ASN A 170 2.95 -1.03 17.25
CA ASN A 170 3.33 -2.21 16.45
C ASN A 170 4.83 -2.53 16.50
N MET A 171 5.62 -1.80 17.29
CA MET A 171 7.08 -1.91 17.27
C MET A 171 7.58 -3.32 17.59
N ASP A 172 6.90 -4.02 18.50
CA ASP A 172 7.18 -5.42 18.81
C ASP A 172 6.96 -6.33 17.60
N LEU A 173 5.81 -6.20 16.92
CA LEU A 173 5.52 -6.99 15.72
C LEU A 173 6.50 -6.68 14.58
N PHE A 174 6.88 -5.42 14.39
CA PHE A 174 7.86 -5.05 13.37
C PHE A 174 9.25 -5.63 13.65
N ARG A 175 9.65 -5.71 14.93
CA ARG A 175 10.90 -6.35 15.33
C ARG A 175 10.84 -7.86 15.15
N ASN A 176 9.69 -8.48 15.40
CA ASN A 176 9.50 -9.92 15.18
C ASN A 176 9.71 -10.30 13.71
N CYS A 177 9.48 -9.38 12.76
CA CYS A 177 9.81 -9.62 11.35
C CYS A 177 11.31 -9.88 11.11
N MET A 178 12.21 -9.46 12.01
CA MET A 178 13.65 -9.67 11.83
C MET A 178 14.09 -11.09 12.22
N GLU A 179 13.35 -11.78 13.11
CA GLU A 179 13.72 -13.12 13.56
C GLU A 179 13.71 -14.15 12.40
N PRO A 180 12.69 -14.17 11.51
CA PRO A 180 12.73 -15.01 10.31
C PRO A 180 13.86 -14.65 9.34
N VAL A 181 14.23 -13.37 9.23
CA VAL A 181 15.38 -12.95 8.39
C VAL A 181 16.68 -13.55 8.91
N GLU A 182 16.92 -13.44 10.21
CA GLU A 182 18.09 -14.07 10.83
C GLU A 182 18.07 -15.58 10.71
N LYS A 183 16.93 -16.22 10.97
CA LYS A 183 16.76 -17.66 10.85
C LYS A 183 17.06 -18.13 9.43
N CYS A 184 16.53 -17.44 8.42
CA CYS A 184 16.76 -17.76 7.02
C CYS A 184 18.24 -17.70 6.65
N LEU A 185 18.97 -16.68 7.12
CA LEU A 185 20.43 -16.56 6.90
C LEU A 185 21.21 -17.66 7.62
N ARG A 186 20.85 -17.98 8.88
CA ARG A 186 21.48 -19.07 9.64
C ARG A 186 21.29 -20.43 8.97
N ASP A 187 20.06 -20.75 8.56
CA ASP A 187 19.72 -22.02 7.93
C ASP A 187 20.42 -22.17 6.57
N ALA A 188 20.53 -21.06 5.81
CA ALA A 188 21.31 -21.01 4.57
C ALA A 188 22.84 -20.98 4.79
N LYS A 189 23.30 -20.85 6.04
CA LYS A 189 24.71 -20.67 6.41
C LYS A 189 25.36 -19.51 5.66
N MET A 190 24.62 -18.42 5.47
CA MET A 190 25.05 -17.27 4.68
C MET A 190 25.18 -16.03 5.57
N ASP A 191 26.32 -15.37 5.50
CA ASP A 191 26.51 -14.06 6.13
C ASP A 191 25.71 -12.99 5.38
N LYS A 192 25.09 -12.05 6.10
CA LYS A 192 24.27 -10.99 5.49
C LYS A 192 25.03 -10.13 4.47
N SER A 193 26.35 -10.00 4.58
CA SER A 193 27.18 -9.29 3.59
C SER A 193 27.22 -9.97 2.22
N ARG A 194 26.88 -11.26 2.14
CA ARG A 194 26.80 -12.04 0.90
C ARG A 194 25.45 -11.90 0.20
N VAL A 195 24.45 -11.29 0.83
CA VAL A 195 23.17 -10.96 0.20
C VAL A 195 23.39 -9.75 -0.70
N HIS A 196 23.14 -9.91 -1.99
CA HIS A 196 23.35 -8.87 -3.00
C HIS A 196 22.17 -7.90 -2.99
N ASP A 197 20.95 -8.43 -3.12
CA ASP A 197 19.71 -7.66 -3.15
C ASP A 197 18.71 -8.16 -2.11
N VAL A 198 17.94 -7.23 -1.55
CA VAL A 198 16.80 -7.50 -0.66
C VAL A 198 15.54 -7.01 -1.35
N VAL A 199 14.68 -7.92 -1.76
CA VAL A 199 13.49 -7.65 -2.57
C VAL A 199 12.25 -7.64 -1.67
N LEU A 200 11.46 -6.57 -1.77
CA LEU A 200 10.24 -6.39 -1.00
C LEU A 200 9.03 -6.89 -1.79
N VAL A 201 8.22 -7.73 -1.14
CA VAL A 201 6.99 -8.31 -1.69
C VAL A 201 5.88 -8.19 -0.65
N GLY A 202 4.64 -8.02 -1.09
CA GLY A 202 3.49 -7.89 -0.19
C GLY A 202 3.28 -6.48 0.32
N GLY A 203 2.00 -6.06 0.34
CA GLY A 203 1.62 -4.67 0.57
C GLY A 203 2.04 -4.08 1.91
N SER A 204 2.23 -4.90 2.95
CA SER A 204 2.66 -4.43 4.27
C SER A 204 4.14 -4.06 4.32
N THR A 205 4.95 -4.46 3.32
CA THR A 205 6.33 -3.96 3.17
C THR A 205 6.39 -2.47 2.86
N ARG A 206 5.28 -1.83 2.47
CA ARG A 206 5.19 -0.37 2.27
C ARG A 206 5.34 0.43 3.56
N ILE A 207 5.27 -0.20 4.73
CA ILE A 207 5.41 0.46 6.04
C ILE A 207 6.87 0.97 6.22
N PRO A 208 7.08 2.29 6.38
CA PRO A 208 8.43 2.87 6.46
C PRO A 208 9.30 2.29 7.58
N LYS A 209 8.71 2.02 8.75
CA LYS A 209 9.45 1.44 9.89
C LYS A 209 9.96 0.03 9.61
N VAL A 210 9.18 -0.80 8.91
CA VAL A 210 9.59 -2.15 8.54
C VAL A 210 10.77 -2.10 7.57
N GLN A 211 10.70 -1.23 6.56
CA GLN A 211 11.82 -1.02 5.63
C GLN A 211 13.06 -0.51 6.36
N GLN A 212 12.91 0.46 7.27
CA GLN A 212 14.01 0.99 8.06
C GLN A 212 14.70 -0.11 8.88
N LEU A 213 13.93 -0.92 9.62
CA LEU A 213 14.49 -2.02 10.42
C LEU A 213 15.23 -3.03 9.55
N LEU A 214 14.70 -3.34 8.36
CA LEU A 214 15.34 -4.24 7.42
C LEU A 214 16.63 -3.63 6.83
N GLN A 215 16.64 -2.34 6.51
CA GLN A 215 17.86 -1.64 6.07
C GLN A 215 18.92 -1.64 7.16
N ASP A 216 18.55 -1.31 8.40
CA ASP A 216 19.44 -1.32 9.56
C ASP A 216 20.02 -2.72 9.77
N PHE A 217 19.19 -3.76 9.65
CA PHE A 217 19.62 -5.15 9.71
C PHE A 217 20.71 -5.47 8.67
N PHE A 218 20.54 -4.99 7.44
CA PHE A 218 21.52 -5.11 6.34
C PHE A 218 22.55 -3.97 6.29
N ASN A 219 22.84 -3.32 7.42
CA ASN A 219 23.87 -2.28 7.53
C ASN A 219 23.70 -1.10 6.55
N GLY A 220 22.45 -0.66 6.35
CA GLY A 220 22.11 0.46 5.47
C GLY A 220 22.04 0.11 3.99
N LYS A 221 22.07 -1.19 3.63
CA LYS A 221 21.87 -1.64 2.23
C LYS A 221 20.54 -1.08 1.68
N GLU A 222 20.58 -0.56 0.47
CA GLU A 222 19.38 -0.13 -0.24
C GLU A 222 18.47 -1.33 -0.56
N LEU A 223 17.17 -1.20 -0.28
CA LEU A 223 16.18 -2.23 -0.59
C LEU A 223 15.77 -2.13 -2.05
N CYS A 224 15.62 -3.28 -2.71
CA CYS A 224 15.24 -3.35 -4.10
C CYS A 224 13.78 -2.91 -4.29
N LYS A 225 13.59 -1.89 -5.12
CA LYS A 225 12.28 -1.30 -5.49
C LYS A 225 11.96 -1.45 -6.98
N SER A 226 12.72 -2.28 -7.72
CA SER A 226 12.54 -2.41 -9.18
C SER A 226 11.29 -3.20 -9.57
N ILE A 227 10.70 -3.93 -8.62
CA ILE A 227 9.45 -4.67 -8.82
C ILE A 227 8.35 -4.10 -7.93
N ASN A 228 7.11 -4.14 -8.42
CA ASN A 228 5.95 -3.76 -7.62
C ASN A 228 5.64 -4.86 -6.59
N PRO A 229 5.66 -4.57 -5.27
CA PRO A 229 5.45 -5.57 -4.23
C PRO A 229 4.09 -6.29 -4.33
N ASP A 230 3.07 -5.64 -4.89
CA ASP A 230 1.72 -6.20 -4.98
C ASP A 230 1.54 -7.13 -6.21
N GLU A 231 2.41 -7.01 -7.21
CA GLU A 231 2.29 -7.73 -8.50
C GLU A 231 3.38 -8.78 -8.69
N ALA A 232 4.52 -8.67 -7.99
CA ALA A 232 5.71 -9.50 -8.21
C ALA A 232 5.43 -11.01 -8.24
N VAL A 233 4.61 -11.49 -7.30
CA VAL A 233 4.22 -12.91 -7.19
C VAL A 233 3.39 -13.35 -8.40
N ALA A 234 2.37 -12.57 -8.75
CA ALA A 234 1.49 -12.87 -9.88
C ALA A 234 2.24 -12.81 -11.22
N TYR A 235 3.12 -11.81 -11.38
CA TYR A 235 3.98 -11.66 -12.55
C TYR A 235 4.88 -12.89 -12.74
N GLY A 236 5.56 -13.33 -11.69
CA GLY A 236 6.41 -14.52 -11.74
C GLY A 236 5.65 -15.80 -12.06
N ALA A 237 4.42 -15.95 -11.53
CA ALA A 237 3.55 -17.07 -11.85
C ALA A 237 3.10 -17.06 -13.33
N ALA A 238 2.77 -15.88 -13.87
CA ALA A 238 2.42 -15.70 -15.27
C ALA A 238 3.59 -16.06 -16.21
N VAL A 239 4.80 -15.60 -15.87
CA VAL A 239 6.03 -15.98 -16.58
C VAL A 239 6.21 -17.50 -16.59
N GLN A 240 6.04 -18.15 -15.43
CA GLN A 240 6.14 -19.60 -15.33
C GLN A 240 5.06 -20.30 -16.19
N GLY A 241 3.84 -19.76 -16.25
CA GLY A 241 2.77 -20.28 -17.08
C GLY A 241 3.07 -20.17 -18.58
N ALA A 242 3.66 -19.05 -19.01
CA ALA A 242 4.07 -18.85 -20.39
C ALA A 242 5.21 -19.80 -20.81
N ILE A 243 6.21 -20.03 -19.93
CA ILE A 243 7.26 -21.05 -20.15
C ILE A 243 6.63 -22.44 -20.34
N LEU A 244 5.68 -22.82 -19.48
CA LEU A 244 5.00 -24.12 -19.54
C LEU A 244 4.11 -24.29 -20.78
N SER A 245 3.60 -23.19 -21.33
CA SER A 245 2.72 -23.19 -22.50
C SER A 245 3.47 -23.27 -23.83
N GLY A 246 4.81 -23.27 -23.81
CA GLY A 246 5.64 -23.35 -25.02
C GLY A 246 5.57 -22.11 -25.91
N GLN A 247 4.95 -21.02 -25.46
CA GLN A 247 4.92 -19.71 -26.13
C GLN A 247 6.24 -18.93 -25.91
N GLY A 248 7.36 -19.64 -25.85
CA GLY A 248 8.69 -19.15 -25.47
C GLY A 248 9.33 -18.23 -26.50
N ASN A 249 8.68 -17.12 -26.84
CA ASN A 249 9.37 -15.97 -27.38
C ASN A 249 9.42 -14.93 -26.25
N GLU A 250 10.46 -15.00 -25.43
CA GLU A 250 10.69 -14.14 -24.25
C GLU A 250 10.42 -12.66 -24.56
N LYS A 251 10.71 -12.19 -25.79
CA LYS A 251 10.41 -10.82 -26.23
C LYS A 251 8.91 -10.49 -26.29
N LYS A 252 8.06 -11.41 -26.77
CA LYS A 252 6.60 -11.20 -26.76
C LYS A 252 6.05 -11.23 -25.33
N MET A 253 6.63 -12.07 -24.48
CA MET A 253 6.23 -12.20 -23.08
C MET A 253 6.57 -10.96 -22.26
N VAL A 254 7.78 -10.43 -22.42
CA VAL A 254 8.19 -9.15 -21.81
C VAL A 254 7.32 -8.02 -22.36
N GLN A 255 7.04 -7.98 -23.67
CA GLN A 255 6.17 -6.97 -24.26
C GLN A 255 4.72 -7.05 -23.76
N GLU A 256 4.13 -8.24 -23.63
CA GLU A 256 2.77 -8.40 -23.10
C GLU A 256 2.72 -8.07 -21.61
N ALA A 257 3.72 -8.48 -20.83
CA ALA A 257 3.77 -8.17 -19.41
C ALA A 257 4.11 -6.69 -19.13
N GLU A 258 4.97 -6.06 -19.95
CA GLU A 258 5.19 -4.61 -19.96
C GLU A 258 3.92 -3.86 -20.37
N LYS A 259 3.17 -4.38 -21.35
CA LYS A 259 1.88 -3.81 -21.74
C LYS A 259 0.88 -3.87 -20.59
N TYR A 260 0.70 -5.02 -19.95
CA TYR A 260 -0.20 -5.15 -18.81
C TYR A 260 0.26 -4.31 -17.62
N LYS A 261 1.57 -4.26 -17.33
CA LYS A 261 2.13 -3.37 -16.31
C LYS A 261 1.85 -1.89 -16.64
N SER A 262 1.97 -1.49 -17.90
CA SER A 262 1.65 -0.13 -18.35
C SER A 262 0.17 0.18 -18.21
N GLU A 263 -0.70 -0.76 -18.60
CA GLU A 263 -2.16 -0.65 -18.42
C GLU A 263 -2.55 -0.55 -16.94
N ASP A 264 -1.92 -1.36 -16.08
CA ASP A 264 -2.13 -1.34 -14.63
C ASP A 264 -1.62 -0.03 -14.00
N GLU A 265 -0.47 0.50 -14.44
CA GLU A 265 0.03 1.80 -13.99
C GLU A 265 -0.86 2.96 -14.45
N GLU A 266 -1.37 2.92 -15.68
CA GLU A 266 -2.33 3.91 -16.19
C GLU A 266 -3.65 3.86 -15.39
N HIS A 267 -4.18 2.65 -15.16
CA HIS A 267 -5.35 2.47 -14.31
C HIS A 267 -5.13 2.96 -12.89
N LYS A 268 -3.94 2.71 -12.32
CA LYS A 268 -3.58 3.18 -10.99
C LYS A 268 -3.52 4.71 -10.94
N LYS A 269 -2.85 5.37 -11.89
CA LYS A 269 -2.82 6.85 -11.98
C LYS A 269 -4.22 7.42 -12.08
N LYS A 270 -5.09 6.78 -12.87
CA LYS A 270 -6.51 7.15 -13.01
C LYS A 270 -7.26 7.06 -11.68
N VAL A 271 -7.08 5.97 -10.94
CA VAL A 271 -7.68 5.79 -9.61
C VAL A 271 -7.12 6.79 -8.60
N GLU A 272 -5.81 7.08 -8.63
CA GLU A 272 -5.18 8.06 -7.75
C GLU A 272 -5.66 9.49 -8.02
N ALA A 273 -5.72 9.93 -9.28
CA ALA A 273 -6.23 11.24 -9.67
C ALA A 273 -7.71 11.42 -9.28
N LYS A 274 -8.53 10.41 -9.54
CA LYS A 274 -9.94 10.38 -9.11
C LYS A 274 -10.07 10.48 -7.59
N ASN A 275 -9.34 9.66 -6.85
CA ASN A 275 -9.35 9.68 -5.39
C ASN A 275 -8.84 11.02 -4.84
N ALA A 276 -7.87 11.66 -5.49
CA ALA A 276 -7.37 12.97 -5.08
C ALA A 276 -8.46 14.05 -5.18
N LEU A 277 -9.16 14.11 -6.33
CA LEU A 277 -10.30 15.01 -6.54
C LEU A 277 -11.43 14.74 -5.54
N GLU A 278 -11.81 13.47 -5.38
CA GLU A 278 -12.86 13.06 -4.46
C GLU A 278 -12.53 13.46 -3.01
N ASN A 279 -11.34 13.11 -2.53
CA ASN A 279 -10.91 13.46 -1.17
C ASN A 279 -10.85 14.97 -0.96
N TYR A 280 -10.34 15.74 -1.93
CA TYR A 280 -10.28 17.20 -1.81
C TYR A 280 -11.68 17.81 -1.73
N ALA A 281 -12.60 17.40 -2.61
CA ALA A 281 -13.96 17.89 -2.62
C ALA A 281 -14.68 17.60 -1.29
N TYR A 282 -14.60 16.37 -0.78
CA TYR A 282 -15.20 16.02 0.50
C TYR A 282 -14.55 16.72 1.70
N ASN A 283 -13.22 16.82 1.73
CA ASN A 283 -12.51 17.53 2.79
C ASN A 283 -12.88 19.01 2.81
N MET A 284 -12.95 19.66 1.64
CA MET A 284 -13.34 21.06 1.52
C MET A 284 -14.79 21.27 1.96
N ARG A 285 -15.70 20.38 1.56
CA ARG A 285 -17.11 20.39 2.01
C ARG A 285 -17.23 20.33 3.52
N ASN A 286 -16.46 19.45 4.16
CA ASN A 286 -16.48 19.31 5.61
C ASN A 286 -15.85 20.53 6.29
N THR A 287 -14.76 21.06 5.74
CA THR A 287 -14.05 22.23 6.25
C THR A 287 -14.96 23.47 6.29
N ILE A 288 -15.70 23.77 5.23
CA ILE A 288 -16.61 24.94 5.19
C ILE A 288 -17.91 24.75 5.98
N ARG A 289 -18.21 23.51 6.38
CA ARG A 289 -19.35 23.17 7.25
C ARG A 289 -18.97 23.15 8.73
N ASP A 290 -17.68 23.19 9.06
CA ASP A 290 -17.22 23.38 10.44
C ASP A 290 -17.59 24.80 10.92
N ASP A 291 -18.23 24.88 12.08
CA ASP A 291 -18.75 26.14 12.63
C ASP A 291 -17.66 27.22 12.76
N LYS A 292 -16.44 26.84 13.15
CA LYS A 292 -15.33 27.81 13.38
C LYS A 292 -14.79 28.39 12.08
N VAL A 293 -14.89 27.65 10.99
CA VAL A 293 -14.47 28.07 9.65
C VAL A 293 -15.61 28.82 8.98
N SER A 294 -16.84 28.31 9.10
CA SER A 294 -18.04 28.91 8.53
C SER A 294 -18.27 30.34 9.04
N GLU A 295 -17.98 30.64 10.31
CA GLU A 295 -18.09 31.99 10.87
C GLU A 295 -17.08 33.00 10.30
N LYS A 296 -15.97 32.52 9.75
CA LYS A 296 -14.87 33.35 9.20
C LYS A 296 -15.01 33.63 7.70
N LEU A 297 -15.96 32.98 7.03
CA LEU A 297 -16.20 33.13 5.60
C LEU A 297 -17.41 34.04 5.37
N SER A 298 -17.34 34.87 4.34
CA SER A 298 -18.53 35.61 3.90
C SER A 298 -19.57 34.63 3.37
N ALA A 299 -20.87 34.96 3.51
CA ALA A 299 -21.94 34.11 2.96
C ALA A 299 -21.79 33.88 1.45
N ALA A 300 -21.25 34.86 0.72
CA ALA A 300 -20.98 34.76 -0.71
C ALA A 300 -19.81 33.81 -1.02
N ASP A 301 -18.71 33.89 -0.27
CA ASP A 301 -17.55 33.02 -0.44
C ASP A 301 -17.86 31.58 -0.04
N LYS A 302 -18.59 31.38 1.06
CA LYS A 302 -19.05 30.07 1.50
C LYS A 302 -19.91 29.40 0.43
N LYS A 303 -20.91 30.13 -0.08
CA LYS A 303 -21.78 29.63 -1.15
C LYS A 303 -20.98 29.28 -2.41
N LYS A 304 -20.00 30.10 -2.78
CA LYS A 304 -19.15 29.85 -3.95
C LYS A 304 -18.34 28.55 -3.82
N ILE A 305 -17.78 28.28 -2.64
CA ILE A 305 -17.09 27.00 -2.40
C ILE A 305 -18.08 25.84 -2.40
N GLU A 306 -19.23 25.98 -1.72
CA GLU A 306 -20.27 24.93 -1.68
C GLU A 306 -20.73 24.54 -3.09
N ASP A 307 -21.07 25.52 -3.93
CA ASP A 307 -21.52 25.30 -5.31
C ASP A 307 -20.44 24.58 -6.14
N SER A 308 -19.17 25.03 -6.08
CA SER A 308 -18.07 24.40 -6.82
C SER A 308 -17.73 22.99 -6.33
N VAL A 309 -17.80 22.75 -5.03
CA VAL A 309 -17.58 21.41 -4.46
C VAL A 309 -18.71 20.45 -4.85
N GLU A 310 -19.96 20.91 -4.82
CA GLU A 310 -21.12 20.10 -5.21
C GLU A 310 -21.10 19.79 -6.71
N GLU A 311 -20.70 20.75 -7.55
CA GLU A 311 -20.48 20.53 -8.98
C GLU A 311 -19.38 19.50 -9.23
N ALA A 312 -18.25 19.58 -8.51
CA ALA A 312 -17.16 18.61 -8.66
C ALA A 312 -17.57 17.19 -8.22
N ILE A 313 -18.37 17.06 -7.16
CA ILE A 313 -18.92 15.77 -6.70
C ILE A 313 -19.91 15.21 -7.73
N GLN A 314 -20.84 16.02 -8.24
CA GLN A 314 -21.77 15.59 -9.29
C GLN A 314 -21.06 15.18 -10.58
N TRP A 315 -20.02 15.93 -10.96
CA TRP A 315 -19.18 15.58 -12.09
C TRP A 315 -18.45 14.25 -11.85
N LEU A 316 -17.87 14.03 -10.67
CA LEU A 316 -17.25 12.75 -10.30
C LEU A 316 -18.24 11.58 -10.42
N ASP A 317 -19.47 11.73 -9.90
CA ASP A 317 -20.51 10.70 -9.94
C ASP A 317 -20.92 10.36 -11.39
N GLY A 318 -20.98 11.35 -12.27
CA GLY A 318 -21.29 11.18 -13.69
C GLY A 318 -20.13 10.68 -14.56
N ASN A 319 -18.88 10.87 -14.11
CA ASN A 319 -17.67 10.69 -14.91
C ASN A 319 -16.69 9.69 -14.28
N GLN A 320 -17.22 8.58 -13.76
CA GLN A 320 -16.44 7.54 -13.07
C GLN A 320 -15.35 6.87 -13.93
N LEU A 321 -15.44 7.02 -15.26
CA LEU A 321 -14.53 6.44 -16.27
C LEU A 321 -13.70 7.50 -17.02
N ALA A 322 -13.77 8.78 -16.64
CA ALA A 322 -13.00 9.88 -17.27
C ALA A 322 -11.50 9.66 -17.16
N GLU A 323 -10.72 10.19 -18.09
CA GLU A 323 -9.26 10.04 -18.13
C GLU A 323 -8.53 10.82 -17.04
N VAL A 324 -7.25 10.46 -16.81
CA VAL A 324 -6.41 11.06 -15.74
C VAL A 324 -6.41 12.59 -15.84
N GLU A 325 -6.19 13.10 -17.05
CA GLU A 325 -6.13 14.54 -17.34
C GLU A 325 -7.44 15.25 -17.00
N GLU A 326 -8.59 14.60 -17.21
CA GLU A 326 -9.90 15.17 -16.89
C GLU A 326 -10.10 15.28 -15.37
N PHE A 327 -9.67 14.28 -14.60
CA PHE A 327 -9.69 14.35 -13.14
C PHE A 327 -8.75 15.44 -12.61
N GLU A 328 -7.54 15.55 -13.18
CA GLU A 328 -6.56 16.58 -12.79
C GLU A 328 -7.04 17.99 -13.14
N ASP A 329 -7.67 18.18 -14.28
CA ASP A 329 -8.18 19.49 -14.69
C ASP A 329 -9.38 19.91 -13.83
N LYS A 330 -10.30 18.98 -13.50
CA LYS A 330 -11.40 19.26 -12.58
C LYS A 330 -10.89 19.56 -11.16
N MET A 331 -9.79 18.92 -10.75
CA MET A 331 -9.08 19.25 -9.49
C MET A 331 -8.51 20.67 -9.52
N LYS A 332 -7.78 21.05 -10.58
CA LYS A 332 -7.25 22.41 -10.72
C LYS A 332 -8.35 23.47 -10.73
N GLU A 333 -9.47 23.19 -11.40
CA GLU A 333 -10.64 24.06 -11.42
C GLU A 333 -11.17 24.28 -10.00
N LEU A 334 -11.38 23.21 -9.25
CA LEU A 334 -11.87 23.27 -7.87
C LEU A 334 -10.89 24.02 -6.95
N GLU A 335 -9.59 23.72 -7.06
CA GLU A 335 -8.52 24.40 -6.32
C GLU A 335 -8.45 25.90 -6.63
N SER A 336 -8.64 26.29 -7.91
CA SER A 336 -8.59 27.69 -8.34
C SER A 336 -9.68 28.55 -7.69
N VAL A 337 -10.81 27.92 -7.31
CA VAL A 337 -11.90 28.57 -6.59
C VAL A 337 -11.64 28.56 -5.09
N CYS A 338 -11.28 27.40 -4.54
CA CYS A 338 -11.18 27.20 -3.09
C CYS A 338 -9.95 27.89 -2.48
N ASN A 339 -8.77 27.74 -3.10
CA ASN A 339 -7.51 28.19 -2.52
C ASN A 339 -7.45 29.71 -2.26
N PRO A 340 -7.87 30.60 -3.19
CA PRO A 340 -7.85 32.04 -2.93
C PRO A 340 -8.79 32.48 -1.80
N ILE A 341 -9.93 31.79 -1.64
CA ILE A 341 -10.92 32.10 -0.60
C ILE A 341 -10.39 31.67 0.77
N ILE A 342 -9.85 30.45 0.86
CA ILE A 342 -9.26 29.94 2.10
C ILE A 342 -8.02 30.76 2.48
N ALA A 343 -7.18 31.17 1.53
CA ALA A 343 -6.03 32.03 1.81
C ALA A 343 -6.45 33.40 2.40
N LYS A 344 -7.51 34.03 1.87
CA LYS A 344 -8.06 35.28 2.41
C LYS A 344 -8.58 35.13 3.84
N MET A 345 -9.19 33.98 4.16
CA MET A 345 -9.65 33.68 5.52
C MET A 345 -8.49 33.72 6.54
N TYR A 346 -7.32 33.19 6.18
CA TYR A 346 -6.13 33.23 7.04
C TYR A 346 -5.47 34.62 7.12
N GLN A 347 -5.56 35.42 6.05
CA GLN A 347 -4.98 36.78 6.01
C GLN A 347 -5.86 37.84 6.70
N GLY A 348 -7.17 37.62 6.84
CA GLY A 348 -8.10 38.52 7.53
C GLY A 348 -7.99 38.52 9.06
N THR A 349 -7.29 37.53 9.64
CA THR A 349 -6.99 37.42 11.08
C THR A 349 -5.56 37.86 11.38
N GLY A 350 -5.30 39.17 11.34
CA GLY A 350 -4.02 39.73 11.76
C GLY A 350 -4.04 40.16 13.24
N GLY A 351 -3.35 39.41 14.11
CA GLY A 351 -2.85 39.95 15.38
C GLY A 351 -3.09 39.16 16.67
N ALA A 352 -2.72 37.88 16.73
CA ALA A 352 -2.22 37.25 17.96
C ALA A 352 -1.42 36.02 17.57
N ALA A 353 -0.14 35.98 17.96
CA ALA A 353 0.72 34.82 17.79
C ALA A 353 0.19 33.66 18.65
N ASP A 354 -0.18 32.56 17.99
CA ASP A 354 -0.22 31.23 18.58
C ASP A 354 0.15 30.20 17.49
N ASP A 355 1.06 29.30 17.83
CA ASP A 355 1.81 28.40 16.93
C ASP A 355 0.92 27.28 16.34
N GLY A 356 0.13 27.62 15.33
CA GLY A 356 -0.75 26.68 14.63
C GLY A 356 -0.70 26.84 13.11
N ALA A 357 0.49 26.76 12.51
CA ALA A 357 0.63 26.77 11.05
C ALA A 357 0.07 25.46 10.43
N PRO A 358 -0.85 25.53 9.43
CA PRO A 358 -1.12 24.39 8.57
C PRO A 358 0.12 24.09 7.70
N PRO A 359 0.41 22.81 7.38
CA PRO A 359 1.61 22.48 6.62
C PRO A 359 1.48 23.05 5.22
N ALA A 360 2.46 23.88 4.84
CA ALA A 360 2.70 24.21 3.45
C ALA A 360 2.97 22.91 2.69
N SER A 361 2.08 22.55 1.77
CA SER A 361 2.34 21.56 0.73
C SER A 361 3.32 22.16 -0.29
N GLY A 362 4.57 22.31 0.14
CA GLY A 362 5.71 22.58 -0.72
C GLY A 362 6.14 21.29 -1.40
N GLY A 363 5.68 21.10 -2.63
CA GLY A 363 6.09 20.02 -3.53
C GLY A 363 6.35 20.55 -4.92
N ALA A 364 7.13 21.62 -5.05
CA ALA A 364 7.78 21.93 -6.31
C ALA A 364 8.82 20.83 -6.55
N GLY A 365 8.54 19.95 -7.51
CA GLY A 365 9.54 19.01 -8.03
C GLY A 365 10.75 19.77 -8.62
N PRO A 366 11.94 19.15 -8.67
CA PRO A 366 13.11 19.78 -9.24
C PRO A 366 12.87 20.11 -10.72
N LYS A 367 13.15 21.36 -11.11
CA LYS A 367 13.28 21.76 -12.51
C LYS A 367 14.63 21.25 -13.03
N VAL A 368 14.59 20.42 -14.07
CA VAL A 368 15.75 20.12 -14.90
C VAL A 368 15.78 21.16 -16.02
N GLU A 369 16.77 22.04 -16.01
CA GLU A 369 17.16 22.81 -17.18
C GLU A 369 18.24 22.02 -17.91
N GLU A 370 17.91 21.54 -19.10
CA GLU A 370 18.90 21.05 -20.06
C GLU A 370 19.68 22.26 -20.59
N VAL A 371 21.00 22.17 -20.54
CA VAL A 371 21.92 23.07 -21.24
C VAL A 371 22.76 22.18 -22.14
N ASP A 372 22.78 22.52 -23.44
CA ASP A 372 23.49 21.81 -24.53
C ASP A 372 24.94 21.42 -24.20
#